data_AF-A0A2Z4WB38-F1
#
_entry.id   AF-A0A2Z4WB38-F1
#
_cell.length_a   1.000
_cell.length_b   1.000
_cell.length_c   1.000
_cell.angle_alpha   90.00
_cell.angle_beta   90.00
_cell.angle_gamma   90.00
#
_symmetry.space_group_name_H-M   'P 1'
#
loop_
_entity.id
_entity.type
_entity.pdbx_description
1 polymer ?
#
loop_
_entity_poly.entity_id
_entity_poly.type
_entity_poly.pdbx_seq_one_letter_code
_entity_poly.pdbx_strand_id
1 'polypeptide(L)'
;MRIQGTNNFFNMLNLSNKKFKTREEEEKILKARKDNPVLDKVLYQQDIAKAFEKKSSVEKIAKKIARGESLTAEEMEFIRQNDPEMLRKAQMAKQEKEALERRVKSAKNKQQVQSILAQAGMNALKITKDVDPQLGSLLMEGVKSVQEEYTKGEKPSNKVQKYQNNQRNFCGLMNDK
;
A
#
# COMPACT_ATOMS: atom_id res chain seq x y z
N MET A 1 32.51 12.34 38.03
CA MET A 1 31.99 11.74 36.78
C MET A 1 30.85 12.59 36.25
N ARG A 2 30.99 13.20 35.07
CA ARG A 2 29.92 14.01 34.46
C ARG A 2 28.93 13.09 33.75
N ILE A 3 27.78 12.87 34.37
CA ILE A 3 26.59 12.28 33.74
C ILE A 3 25.96 13.37 32.85
N GLN A 4 26.63 13.76 31.76
CA GLN A 4 26.10 14.72 30.78
C GLN A 4 25.74 14.07 29.44
N GLY A 5 26.13 12.82 29.21
CA GLY A 5 25.88 12.11 27.95
C GLY A 5 24.44 11.66 27.73
N THR A 6 23.72 11.27 28.78
CA THR A 6 22.34 10.73 28.67
C THR A 6 21.30 11.82 28.43
N ASN A 7 21.42 12.97 29.10
CA ASN A 7 20.49 14.09 28.95
C ASN A 7 20.54 14.71 27.53
N ASN A 8 21.68 14.65 26.84
CA ASN A 8 21.78 15.16 25.47
C ASN A 8 21.13 14.21 24.45
N PHE A 9 21.23 12.89 24.66
CA PHE A 9 20.70 11.88 23.75
C PHE A 9 19.17 11.93 23.64
N PHE A 10 18.44 11.83 24.77
CA PHE A 10 16.97 11.85 24.76
C PHE A 10 16.41 13.19 24.27
N ASN A 11 17.08 14.30 24.59
CA ASN A 11 16.69 15.62 24.10
C ASN A 11 16.79 15.69 22.56
N MET A 12 17.86 15.15 21.97
CA MET A 12 18.02 15.13 20.51
C MET A 12 17.03 14.17 19.83
N LEU A 13 16.67 13.05 20.46
CA LEU A 13 15.59 12.18 19.97
C LEU A 13 14.23 12.88 20.00
N ASN A 14 13.91 13.60 21.07
CA ASN A 14 12.67 14.36 21.15
C ASN A 14 12.64 15.49 20.13
N LEU A 15 13.76 16.20 19.95
CA LEU A 15 13.90 17.26 18.96
C LEU A 15 13.77 16.73 17.52
N SER A 16 14.30 15.54 17.23
CA SER A 16 14.16 14.91 15.90
C SER A 16 12.72 14.51 15.58
N ASN A 17 11.89 14.25 16.60
CA ASN A 17 10.48 13.93 16.47
C ASN A 17 9.55 15.14 16.38
N LYS A 18 10.07 16.35 16.63
CA LYS A 18 9.31 17.58 16.46
C LYS A 18 8.83 17.74 15.01
N LYS A 19 7.53 17.97 14.82
CA LYS A 19 6.88 18.04 13.49
C LYS A 19 7.39 19.19 12.62
N PHE A 20 7.63 20.35 13.26
CA PHE A 20 8.19 21.54 12.62
C PHE A 20 9.45 21.94 13.37
N LYS A 21 10.58 21.91 12.68
CA LYS A 21 11.89 22.28 13.24
C LYS A 21 12.34 23.59 12.63
N THR A 22 12.97 24.43 13.42
CA THR A 22 13.69 25.58 12.90
C THR A 22 15.02 25.12 12.31
N ARG A 23 15.60 25.94 11.41
CA ARG A 23 16.93 25.69 10.86
C ARG A 23 17.99 25.46 11.94
N GLU A 24 17.94 26.24 13.03
CA GLU A 24 18.86 26.09 14.16
C GLU A 24 18.69 24.75 14.88
N GLU A 25 17.47 24.24 15.00
CA GLU A 25 17.20 22.93 15.61
C GLU A 25 17.72 21.79 14.73
N GLU A 26 17.59 21.92 13.41
CA GLU A 26 18.16 20.95 12.46
C GLU A 26 19.69 20.94 12.51
N GLU A 27 20.33 22.11 12.52
CA GLU A 27 21.78 22.24 12.64
C GLU A 27 22.30 21.65 13.97
N LYS A 28 21.57 21.85 15.08
CA LYS A 28 21.86 21.21 16.37
C LYS A 28 21.79 19.69 16.30
N ILE A 29 20.77 19.13 15.65
CA ILE A 29 20.66 17.68 15.44
C ILE A 29 21.81 17.15 14.60
N LEU A 30 22.15 17.83 13.49
CA LEU A 30 23.24 17.41 12.60
C LEU A 30 24.59 17.40 13.32
N LYS A 31 24.87 18.43 14.13
CA LYS A 31 26.06 18.46 14.97
C LYS A 31 26.08 17.30 15.98
N ALA A 32 24.96 17.06 16.66
CA ALA A 32 24.83 15.96 17.61
C ALA A 32 24.98 14.57 16.97
N ARG A 33 24.49 14.38 15.74
CA ARG A 33 24.72 13.15 14.95
C ARG A 33 26.20 12.94 14.67
N LYS A 34 26.90 13.98 14.23
CA LYS A 34 28.34 13.92 13.94
C LYS A 34 29.18 13.58 15.17
N ASP A 35 28.82 14.17 16.32
CA ASP A 35 29.57 14.03 17.56
C ASP A 35 29.25 12.71 18.31
N ASN A 36 28.14 12.04 17.98
CA ASN A 36 27.70 10.81 18.65
C ASN A 36 27.22 9.73 17.66
N PRO A 37 28.09 8.75 17.32
CA PRO A 37 27.76 7.67 16.38
C PRO A 37 26.57 6.79 16.80
N VAL A 38 26.33 6.63 18.11
CA VAL A 38 25.19 5.84 18.61
C VAL A 38 23.88 6.60 18.36
N LEU A 39 23.87 7.91 18.59
CA LEU A 39 22.73 8.77 18.29
C LEU A 39 22.43 8.80 16.80
N ASP A 40 23.46 8.92 15.96
CA ASP A 40 23.31 8.89 14.51
C ASP A 40 22.65 7.59 14.03
N LYS A 41 23.13 6.43 14.49
CA LYS A 41 22.55 5.12 14.13
C LYS A 41 21.08 4.99 14.55
N VAL A 42 20.70 5.51 15.72
CA VAL A 42 19.31 5.45 16.20
C VAL A 42 18.42 6.40 15.41
N LEU A 43 18.87 7.64 15.17
CA LEU A 43 18.12 8.61 14.39
C LEU A 43 17.94 8.17 12.95
N TYR A 44 18.96 7.56 12.34
CA TYR A 44 18.87 6.99 10.99
C TYR A 44 17.79 5.90 10.89
N GLN A 45 17.74 4.99 11.87
CA GLN A 45 16.69 3.97 11.93
C GLN A 45 15.29 4.58 12.07
N GLN A 46 15.15 5.64 12.87
CA GLN A 46 13.88 6.37 13.00
C GLN A 46 13.48 7.08 11.71
N ASP A 47 14.43 7.70 11.02
CA ASP A 47 14.19 8.37 9.73
C ASP A 47 13.74 7.35 8.68
N ILE A 48 14.36 6.16 8.64
CA ILE A 48 13.91 5.04 7.81
C ILE A 48 12.48 4.64 8.17
N ALA A 49 12.19 4.41 9.45
CA ALA A 49 10.87 3.99 9.90
C ALA A 49 9.78 4.99 9.49
N LYS A 50 10.02 6.29 9.70
CA LYS A 50 9.12 7.38 9.28
C LYS A 50 8.91 7.41 7.76
N ALA A 51 9.97 7.21 6.98
CA ALA A 51 9.87 7.15 5.53
C ALA A 51 9.01 5.95 5.06
N PHE A 52 9.17 4.79 5.70
CA PHE A 52 8.36 3.61 5.43
C PHE A 52 6.90 3.79 5.83
N GLU A 53 6.61 4.36 7.00
CA GLU A 53 5.25 4.66 7.45
C GLU A 53 4.55 5.64 6.51
N LYS A 54 5.25 6.70 6.09
CA LYS A 54 4.76 7.66 5.11
C LYS A 54 4.43 6.98 3.79
N LYS A 55 5.36 6.16 3.26
CA LYS A 55 5.15 5.42 2.01
C LYS A 55 3.97 4.44 2.12
N SER A 56 3.86 3.70 3.22
CA SER A 56 2.73 2.79 3.46
C SER A 56 1.39 3.53 3.52
N SER A 57 1.38 4.71 4.12
CA SER A 57 0.17 5.55 4.20
C SER A 57 -0.26 6.05 2.83
N VAL A 58 0.69 6.53 2.01
CA VAL A 58 0.45 6.88 0.61
C VAL A 58 -0.10 5.70 -0.18
N GLU A 59 0.50 4.51 -0.06
CA GLU A 59 0.05 3.31 -0.76
C GLU A 59 -1.37 2.88 -0.36
N LYS A 60 -1.71 2.97 0.93
CA LYS A 60 -3.07 2.68 1.43
C LYS A 60 -4.10 3.62 0.83
N ILE A 61 -3.81 4.92 0.82
CA ILE A 61 -4.69 5.95 0.25
C ILE A 61 -4.85 5.74 -1.26
N ALA A 62 -3.74 5.48 -1.98
CA ALA A 62 -3.78 5.21 -3.42
C ALA A 62 -4.64 3.99 -3.77
N LYS A 63 -4.54 2.90 -2.98
CA LYS A 63 -5.39 1.71 -3.17
C LYS A 63 -6.87 2.01 -2.94
N LYS A 64 -7.22 2.80 -1.91
CA LYS A 64 -8.61 3.26 -1.69
C LYS A 64 -9.15 4.00 -2.91
N ILE A 65 -8.38 4.94 -3.45
CA ILE A 65 -8.76 5.68 -4.67
C ILE A 65 -8.98 4.72 -5.84
N ALA A 66 -8.04 3.80 -6.08
CA ALA A 66 -8.11 2.86 -7.21
C ALA A 66 -9.36 1.96 -7.16
N ARG A 67 -9.82 1.60 -5.96
CA ARG A 67 -11.08 0.86 -5.74
C ARG A 67 -12.33 1.74 -5.91
N GLY A 68 -12.17 3.06 -5.91
CA GLY A 68 -13.27 4.02 -5.94
C GLY A 68 -13.90 4.28 -4.57
N GLU A 69 -13.19 3.97 -3.48
CA GLU A 69 -13.65 4.28 -2.11
C GLU A 69 -13.61 5.79 -1.85
N SER A 70 -14.48 6.27 -0.96
CA SER A 70 -14.48 7.66 -0.50
C SER A 70 -13.25 7.94 0.37
N LEU A 71 -12.58 9.07 0.10
CA LEU A 71 -11.47 9.56 0.91
C LEU A 71 -11.92 10.65 1.88
N THR A 72 -11.27 10.72 3.02
CA THR A 72 -11.37 11.90 3.89
C THR A 72 -10.58 13.07 3.30
N ALA A 73 -10.94 14.30 3.68
CA ALA A 73 -10.21 15.49 3.25
C ALA A 73 -8.72 15.44 3.67
N GLU A 74 -8.44 14.87 4.85
CA GLU A 74 -7.09 14.68 5.37
C GLU A 74 -6.27 13.69 4.54
N GLU A 75 -6.86 12.56 4.14
CA GLU A 75 -6.18 11.57 3.29
C GLU A 75 -5.85 12.15 1.91
N MET A 76 -6.79 12.92 1.34
CA MET A 76 -6.59 13.58 0.04
C MET A 76 -5.48 14.63 0.09
N GLU A 77 -5.46 15.45 1.15
CA GLU A 77 -4.40 16.44 1.33
C GLU A 77 -3.06 15.78 1.62
N PHE A 78 -3.07 14.70 2.41
CA PHE A 78 -1.86 13.94 2.71
C PHE A 78 -1.20 13.39 1.44
N ILE A 79 -1.93 12.68 0.58
CA ILE A 79 -1.33 12.14 -0.64
C ILE A 79 -0.90 13.26 -1.60
N ARG A 80 -1.64 14.37 -1.70
CA ARG A 80 -1.29 15.52 -2.54
C ARG A 80 0.04 16.15 -2.14
N GLN A 81 0.29 16.32 -0.84
CA GLN A 81 1.53 16.91 -0.33
C GLN A 81 2.72 15.96 -0.38
N ASN A 82 2.48 14.65 -0.23
CA ASN A 82 3.53 13.67 -0.03
C ASN A 82 3.94 12.93 -1.31
N ASP A 83 3.00 12.64 -2.21
CA ASP A 83 3.23 11.93 -3.46
C ASP A 83 2.14 12.26 -4.51
N PRO A 84 2.25 13.42 -5.20
CA PRO A 84 1.27 13.84 -6.19
C PRO A 84 1.23 12.94 -7.44
N GLU A 85 2.34 12.28 -7.78
CA GLU A 85 2.36 11.32 -8.90
C GLU A 85 1.58 10.05 -8.55
N MET A 86 1.73 9.53 -7.33
CA MET A 86 0.94 8.37 -6.89
C MET A 86 -0.56 8.69 -6.87
N LEU A 87 -0.94 9.92 -6.47
CA LEU A 87 -2.32 10.39 -6.58
C LEU A 87 -2.83 10.33 -8.03
N ARG A 88 -2.06 10.85 -8.99
CA ARG A 88 -2.42 10.84 -10.41
C ARG A 88 -2.60 9.42 -10.94
N LYS A 89 -1.68 8.51 -10.62
CA LYS A 89 -1.77 7.08 -11.01
C LYS A 89 -3.00 6.42 -10.40
N ALA A 90 -3.32 6.71 -9.14
CA ALA A 90 -4.49 6.16 -8.48
C ALA A 90 -5.80 6.66 -9.10
N GLN A 91 -5.86 7.93 -9.51
CA GLN A 91 -7.00 8.49 -10.24
C GLN A 91 -7.18 7.83 -11.61
N MET A 92 -6.08 7.58 -12.34
CA MET A 92 -6.14 6.81 -13.60
C MET A 92 -6.70 5.41 -13.35
N ALA A 93 -6.22 4.71 -12.32
CA ALA A 93 -6.71 3.38 -11.98
C ALA A 93 -8.20 3.38 -11.62
N LYS A 94 -8.68 4.43 -10.93
CA LYS A 94 -10.10 4.61 -10.64
C LYS A 94 -10.93 4.76 -11.92
N GLN A 95 -10.49 5.59 -12.86
CA GLN A 95 -11.18 5.78 -14.14
C GLN A 95 -11.27 4.49 -14.95
N GLU A 96 -10.17 3.71 -14.99
CA GLU A 96 -10.14 2.40 -15.62
C GLU A 96 -11.07 1.39 -14.91
N LYS A 97 -11.14 1.43 -13.57
CA LYS A 97 -12.09 0.63 -12.77
C LYS A 97 -13.54 0.96 -13.13
N GLU A 98 -13.89 2.24 -13.22
CA GLU A 98 -15.24 2.68 -13.62
C GLU A 98 -15.58 2.25 -15.07
N ALA A 99 -14.61 2.33 -15.98
CA ALA A 99 -14.78 1.84 -17.35
C ALA A 99 -14.96 0.32 -17.39
N LEU A 100 -14.20 -0.42 -16.57
CA LEU A 100 -14.32 -1.87 -16.41
C LEU A 100 -15.69 -2.26 -15.85
N GLU A 101 -16.19 -1.57 -14.83
CA GLU A 101 -17.53 -1.81 -14.30
C GLU A 101 -18.61 -1.63 -15.37
N ARG A 102 -18.54 -0.57 -16.18
CA ARG A 102 -19.48 -0.35 -17.29
C ARG A 102 -19.46 -1.52 -18.28
N ARG A 103 -18.26 -2.02 -18.62
CA ARG A 103 -18.09 -3.18 -19.51
C ARG A 103 -18.67 -4.46 -18.89
N VAL A 104 -18.40 -4.71 -17.61
CA VAL A 104 -18.95 -5.86 -16.87
C VAL A 104 -20.48 -5.79 -16.78
N LYS A 105 -21.05 -4.62 -16.49
CA LYS A 105 -22.51 -4.42 -16.44
C LYS A 105 -23.19 -4.61 -17.80
N SER A 106 -22.49 -4.33 -18.90
CA SER A 106 -22.99 -4.53 -20.28
C SER A 106 -22.85 -5.97 -20.79
N ALA A 107 -22.15 -6.85 -20.06
CA ALA A 107 -21.90 -8.22 -20.50
C ALA A 107 -23.17 -9.08 -20.39
N LYS A 108 -23.39 -9.92 -21.41
CA LYS A 108 -24.60 -10.74 -21.56
C LYS A 108 -24.58 -12.00 -20.71
N ASN A 109 -23.40 -12.51 -20.37
CA ASN A 109 -23.23 -13.76 -19.65
C ASN A 109 -21.95 -13.80 -18.81
N LYS A 110 -21.87 -14.79 -17.91
CA LYS A 110 -20.77 -14.96 -16.96
C LYS A 110 -19.41 -15.17 -17.64
N GLN A 111 -19.39 -15.88 -18.77
CA GLN A 111 -18.15 -16.14 -19.52
C GLN A 111 -17.58 -14.84 -20.11
N GLN A 112 -18.44 -13.97 -20.62
CA GLN A 112 -18.06 -12.66 -21.13
C GLN A 112 -17.51 -11.78 -19.99
N VAL A 113 -18.12 -11.80 -18.80
CA VAL A 113 -17.58 -11.10 -17.62
C VAL A 113 -16.19 -11.62 -17.27
N GLN A 114 -16.01 -12.95 -17.17
CA GLN A 114 -14.71 -13.54 -16.86
C GLN A 114 -13.64 -13.17 -17.91
N SER A 115 -13.99 -13.17 -19.19
CA SER A 115 -13.09 -12.75 -20.27
C SER A 115 -12.70 -11.28 -20.14
N ILE A 116 -13.66 -10.39 -19.84
CA ILE A 116 -13.40 -8.96 -19.62
C ILE A 116 -12.45 -8.74 -18.43
N LEU A 117 -12.70 -9.41 -17.30
CA LEU A 117 -11.85 -9.32 -16.10
C LEU A 117 -10.45 -9.89 -16.36
N ALA A 118 -10.35 -11.03 -17.04
CA ALA A 118 -9.07 -11.64 -17.41
C ALA A 118 -8.25 -10.71 -18.31
N GLN A 119 -8.88 -10.09 -19.32
CA GLN A 119 -8.20 -9.13 -20.19
C GLN A 119 -7.71 -7.91 -19.40
N ALA A 120 -8.52 -7.38 -18.51
CA ALA A 120 -8.14 -6.25 -17.66
C ALA A 120 -6.95 -6.60 -16.74
N GLY A 121 -6.99 -7.78 -16.11
CA GLY A 121 -5.88 -8.28 -15.29
C GLY A 121 -4.59 -8.50 -16.09
N MET A 122 -4.68 -9.05 -17.31
CA MET A 122 -3.53 -9.20 -18.20
C MET A 122 -2.94 -7.86 -18.61
N ASN A 123 -3.77 -6.87 -18.92
CA ASN A 123 -3.32 -5.52 -19.23
C ASN A 123 -2.63 -4.87 -18.03
N ALA A 124 -3.20 -5.00 -16.83
CA ALA A 124 -2.59 -4.51 -15.60
C ALA A 124 -1.23 -5.18 -15.33
N LEU A 125 -1.12 -6.49 -15.56
CA LEU A 125 0.14 -7.23 -15.43
C LEU A 125 1.20 -6.75 -16.44
N LYS A 126 0.80 -6.49 -17.69
CA LYS A 126 1.70 -5.94 -18.71
C LYS A 126 2.22 -4.56 -18.29
N ILE A 127 1.33 -3.67 -17.85
CA ILE A 127 1.72 -2.34 -17.33
C ILE A 127 2.67 -2.48 -16.15
N THR A 128 2.41 -3.43 -15.24
CA THR A 128 3.27 -3.68 -14.07
C THR A 128 4.69 -4.07 -14.47
N LYS A 129 4.85 -4.87 -15.53
CA LYS A 129 6.15 -5.38 -15.99
C LYS A 129 6.89 -4.40 -16.89
N ASP A 130 6.19 -3.77 -17.82
CA ASP A 130 6.81 -3.12 -18.98
C ASP A 130 6.78 -1.59 -18.91
N VAL A 131 5.90 -1.00 -18.09
CA VAL A 131 5.62 0.45 -18.12
C VAL A 131 5.80 1.10 -16.76
N ASP A 132 4.96 0.72 -15.79
CA ASP A 132 4.92 1.32 -14.47
C ASP A 132 4.38 0.32 -13.43
N PRO A 133 5.26 -0.24 -12.58
CA PRO A 133 4.87 -1.19 -11.54
C PRO A 133 3.81 -0.66 -10.56
N GLN A 134 3.88 0.63 -10.21
CA GLN A 134 2.95 1.22 -9.25
C GLN A 134 1.56 1.39 -9.86
N LEU A 135 1.49 1.91 -11.09
CA LEU A 135 0.22 2.02 -11.82
C LEU A 135 -0.39 0.64 -12.08
N GLY A 136 0.41 -0.31 -12.54
CA GLY A 136 -0.05 -1.68 -12.79
C GLY A 136 -0.62 -2.36 -11.54
N SER A 137 0.02 -2.16 -10.38
CA SER A 137 -0.51 -2.65 -9.10
C SER A 137 -1.85 -2.01 -8.72
N LEU A 138 -2.03 -0.71 -8.95
CA LEU A 138 -3.28 0.00 -8.66
C LEU A 138 -4.41 -0.45 -9.63
N LEU A 139 -4.09 -0.65 -10.90
CA LEU A 139 -5.04 -1.21 -11.87
C LEU A 139 -5.49 -2.61 -11.46
N MET A 140 -4.56 -3.46 -11.02
CA MET A 140 -4.87 -4.79 -10.52
C MET A 140 -5.80 -4.73 -9.29
N GLU A 141 -5.59 -3.77 -8.38
CA GLU A 141 -6.46 -3.55 -7.22
C GLU A 141 -7.89 -3.16 -7.65
N GLY A 142 -8.03 -2.28 -8.64
CA GLY A 142 -9.32 -1.94 -9.24
C GLY A 142 -10.01 -3.15 -9.87
N VAL A 143 -9.30 -3.94 -10.68
CA VAL A 143 -9.83 -5.19 -11.28
C VAL A 143 -10.32 -6.16 -10.19
N LYS A 144 -9.52 -6.35 -9.13
CA LYS A 144 -9.88 -7.21 -8.00
C LYS A 144 -11.16 -6.74 -7.32
N SER A 145 -11.32 -5.44 -7.06
CA SER A 145 -12.55 -4.91 -6.47
C SER A 145 -13.80 -5.20 -7.33
N VAL A 146 -13.71 -5.02 -8.65
CA VAL A 146 -14.83 -5.32 -9.56
C VAL A 146 -15.16 -6.81 -9.57
N GLN A 147 -14.14 -7.67 -9.54
CA GLN A 147 -14.34 -9.11 -9.44
C GLN A 147 -15.00 -9.50 -8.11
N GLU A 148 -14.58 -8.92 -6.99
CA GLU A 148 -15.20 -9.15 -5.67
C GLU A 148 -16.66 -8.68 -5.64
N GLU A 149 -16.96 -7.50 -6.20
CA GLU A 149 -18.33 -6.99 -6.34
C GLU A 149 -19.21 -7.92 -7.18
N TYR A 150 -18.69 -8.43 -8.30
CA TYR A 150 -19.41 -9.38 -9.16
C TYR A 150 -19.65 -10.72 -8.46
N THR A 151 -18.66 -11.23 -7.72
CA THR A 151 -18.75 -12.53 -7.03
C THR A 151 -19.56 -12.49 -5.73
N LYS A 152 -19.75 -11.34 -5.09
CA LYS A 152 -20.60 -11.18 -3.88
C LYS A 152 -22.05 -11.64 -4.09
N GLY A 153 -22.54 -11.71 -5.33
CA GLY A 153 -23.85 -12.27 -5.68
C GLY A 153 -23.89 -13.78 -5.93
N GLU A 154 -22.74 -14.47 -5.96
CA GLU A 154 -22.65 -15.90 -6.25
C GLU A 154 -22.19 -16.66 -4.99
N LYS A 155 -23.05 -17.53 -4.45
CA LYS A 155 -22.63 -18.52 -3.44
C LYS A 155 -21.42 -19.29 -4.00
N PRO A 156 -20.36 -19.53 -3.20
CA PRO A 156 -19.16 -20.19 -3.70
C PRO A 156 -19.52 -21.51 -4.36
N SER A 157 -19.10 -21.68 -5.62
CA SER A 157 -19.30 -22.93 -6.36
C SER A 157 -18.64 -24.06 -5.59
N ASN A 158 -19.41 -25.11 -5.29
CA ASN A 158 -19.07 -26.33 -4.53
C ASN A 158 -17.77 -27.04 -4.97
N LYS A 159 -17.11 -26.60 -6.06
CA LYS A 159 -15.83 -27.12 -6.52
C LYS A 159 -14.63 -26.57 -5.73
N VAL A 160 -14.68 -25.36 -5.18
CA VAL A 160 -13.56 -24.79 -4.39
C VAL A 160 -13.46 -25.42 -3.00
N GLN A 161 -14.60 -25.80 -2.40
CA GLN A 161 -14.65 -26.55 -1.13
C GLN A 161 -13.92 -27.91 -1.20
N LYS A 162 -13.98 -28.61 -2.35
CA LYS A 162 -13.31 -29.92 -2.50
C LYS A 162 -11.79 -29.82 -2.47
N TYR A 163 -11.19 -28.75 -2.99
CA TYR A 163 -9.73 -28.59 -2.95
C TYR A 163 -9.23 -28.17 -1.57
N GLN A 164 -9.97 -27.32 -0.85
CA GLN A 164 -9.60 -26.90 0.51
C GLN A 164 -9.77 -28.03 1.53
N ASN A 165 -10.80 -28.87 1.40
CA ASN A 165 -10.97 -30.05 2.25
C ASN A 165 -9.95 -31.16 1.94
N ASN A 166 -9.58 -31.36 0.67
CA ASN A 166 -8.55 -32.35 0.32
C ASN A 166 -7.13 -31.94 0.76
N GLN A 167 -6.83 -30.64 0.81
CA GLN A 167 -5.54 -30.15 1.33
C GLN A 167 -5.43 -30.31 2.86
N ARG A 168 -6.52 -30.13 3.61
CA ARG A 168 -6.55 -30.41 5.05
C ARG A 168 -6.35 -31.90 5.36
N ASN A 169 -6.93 -32.79 4.56
CA ASN A 169 -6.77 -34.24 4.75
C ASN A 169 -5.36 -34.74 4.39
N PHE A 170 -4.65 -34.07 3.47
CA PHE A 170 -3.26 -34.42 3.13
C PHE A 170 -2.26 -34.04 4.24
N CYS A 171 -2.51 -32.96 4.98
CA CYS A 171 -1.62 -32.53 6.06
C CYS A 171 -1.78 -33.37 7.34
N GLY A 172 -2.90 -34.06 7.52
CA GLY A 172 -3.16 -34.93 8.68
C GLY A 172 -2.50 -36.31 8.61
N LEU A 173 -2.10 -36.78 7.42
CA LEU A 173 -1.50 -38.12 7.23
C LEU A 173 0.01 -38.18 7.47
N MET A 174 0.65 -37.04 7.76
CA MET A 174 2.10 -36.95 8.00
C MET A 174 2.47 -36.88 9.49
N ASN A 175 1.49 -36.88 10.41
CA ASN A 175 1.73 -36.79 11.85
C ASN A 175 1.44 -38.10 12.63
N ASP A 176 1.04 -39.17 11.94
CA ASP A 176 0.86 -40.49 12.55
C ASP A 176 1.89 -41.49 12.00
N LYS A 177 3.16 -41.34 12.40
CA LYS A 177 4.17 -42.42 12.43
C LYS A 177 5.17 -42.18 13.55
#